data_AF-A0A4Z1FAK7-F1
#
_entry.id   AF-A0A4Z1FAK7-F1
#
_cell.length_a   1.000
_cell.length_b   1.000
_cell.length_c   1.000
_cell.angle_alpha   90.00
_cell.angle_beta   90.00
_cell.angle_gamma   90.00
#
_symmetry.space_group_name_H-M   'P 1'
#
loop_
_entity.id
_entity.type
_entity.pdbx_description
1 polymer ?
#
loop_
_entity_poly.entity_id
_entity_poly.type
_entity_poly.pdbx_seq_one_letter_code
_entity_poly.pdbx_strand_id
1 'polypeptide(L)'
;MADTIMQDTVMQDADMQDIDLQDTIMQDTTTQDTTTQDTTTQDTTTQDTVVPGPVRKIAKMKKFRKNGQETCDRKNLWRPTENFHLLHLYTINNNIFRAEDGTFDYGEGAVDSLIQDMTAESVKHHPGGLLHASDPWFRRTYTYCAIYQKLRRMLMEEDDLAVELEAELNAHYGIVPDAAAAQATIERQRRALEKELAKELKQREKDVLREKRIQDETRMLREKHIQDTNEALRVAFTKVKKPVIIDKTDT
;
A
#
# COMPACT_ATOMS: atom_id res chain seq x y z
N MET A 1 -3.78 -8.49 73.19
CA MET A 1 -5.02 -7.87 73.71
C MET A 1 -4.70 -6.42 74.00
N ALA A 2 -5.08 -5.53 73.07
CA ALA A 2 -5.20 -4.09 73.29
C ALA A 2 -6.01 -3.55 72.10
N ASP A 3 -7.21 -3.07 72.40
CA ASP A 3 -8.17 -2.45 71.50
C ASP A 3 -7.65 -1.13 70.95
N THR A 4 -7.85 -0.89 69.65
CA THR A 4 -7.77 0.46 69.07
C THR A 4 -9.06 0.75 68.33
N ILE A 5 -9.67 1.85 68.76
CA ILE A 5 -11.02 2.32 68.53
C ILE A 5 -11.18 2.86 67.09
N MET A 6 -12.23 2.43 66.40
CA MET A 6 -12.67 2.98 65.10
C MET A 6 -13.19 4.42 65.29
N GLN A 7 -12.79 5.34 64.41
CA GLN A 7 -13.41 6.65 64.29
C GLN A 7 -14.29 6.69 63.03
N ASP A 8 -15.58 6.90 63.26
CA ASP A 8 -16.59 7.30 62.28
C ASP A 8 -16.29 8.69 61.74
N THR A 9 -16.17 8.82 60.42
CA THR A 9 -16.17 10.12 59.75
C THR A 9 -17.56 10.35 59.16
N VAL A 10 -18.31 11.25 59.81
CA VAL A 10 -19.66 11.66 59.43
C VAL A 10 -19.62 12.47 58.14
N MET A 11 -20.41 12.03 57.17
CA MET A 11 -20.69 12.64 55.88
C MET A 11 -21.51 13.93 56.08
N GLN A 12 -21.00 15.09 55.62
CA GLN A 12 -21.79 16.32 55.53
C GLN A 12 -22.16 16.57 54.07
N ASP A 13 -23.45 16.40 53.79
CA ASP A 13 -24.12 16.92 52.60
C ASP A 13 -24.06 18.45 52.64
N ALA A 14 -23.53 19.06 51.59
CA ALA A 14 -23.57 20.50 51.38
C ALA A 14 -24.71 20.81 50.40
N ASP A 15 -25.67 21.58 50.92
CA ASP A 15 -26.92 21.97 50.29
C ASP A 15 -26.73 22.67 48.93
N MET A 16 -27.56 22.21 48.00
CA MET A 16 -27.78 22.75 46.66
C MET A 16 -28.54 24.08 46.78
N GLN A 17 -27.86 25.21 46.48
CA GLN A 17 -28.52 26.51 46.39
C GLN A 17 -29.15 26.69 45.01
N ASP A 18 -30.48 26.81 45.01
CA ASP A 18 -31.31 27.32 43.91
C ASP A 18 -30.80 28.70 43.46
N ILE A 19 -30.55 28.83 42.16
CA ILE A 19 -30.33 30.13 41.52
C ILE A 19 -31.69 30.59 41.00
N ASP A 20 -32.29 31.54 41.73
CA ASP A 20 -33.48 32.26 41.35
C ASP A 20 -33.28 32.98 40.00
N LEU A 21 -34.06 32.57 39.01
CA LEU A 21 -34.13 33.18 37.69
C LEU A 21 -34.99 34.46 37.80
N GLN A 22 -34.37 35.63 37.95
CA GLN A 22 -35.08 36.91 37.89
C GLN A 22 -35.40 37.30 36.44
N ASP A 23 -36.68 37.23 36.10
CA ASP A 23 -37.32 37.94 34.99
C ASP A 23 -36.99 39.44 35.05
N THR A 24 -36.40 39.97 33.98
CA THR A 24 -36.44 41.42 33.71
C THR A 24 -37.21 41.67 32.43
N ILE A 25 -38.42 42.18 32.62
CA ILE A 25 -39.40 42.59 31.63
C ILE A 25 -38.99 43.93 31.00
N MET A 26 -39.12 44.01 29.66
CA MET A 26 -39.35 45.16 28.78
C MET A 26 -38.72 46.52 29.09
N GLN A 27 -37.99 47.06 28.11
CA GLN A 27 -38.28 48.41 27.62
C GLN A 27 -38.21 48.48 26.09
N ASP A 28 -39.35 48.84 25.52
CA ASP A 28 -39.52 49.35 24.15
C ASP A 28 -38.68 50.61 23.94
N THR A 29 -37.98 50.67 22.81
CA THR A 29 -37.70 51.97 22.17
C THR A 29 -37.98 51.86 20.68
N THR A 30 -39.07 52.51 20.30
CA THR A 30 -39.63 52.66 18.97
C THR A 30 -38.76 53.59 18.10
N THR A 31 -38.40 53.09 16.92
CA THR A 31 -38.33 53.76 15.60
C THR A 31 -37.59 55.10 15.45
N GLN A 32 -36.53 55.10 14.62
CA GLN A 32 -36.40 56.12 13.57
C GLN A 32 -35.89 55.51 12.27
N ASP A 33 -36.68 55.73 11.23
CA ASP A 33 -36.39 55.52 9.83
C ASP A 33 -35.18 56.33 9.36
N THR A 34 -34.27 55.66 8.65
CA THR A 34 -33.60 56.28 7.51
C THR A 34 -33.49 55.26 6.39
N THR A 35 -34.50 55.26 5.51
CA THR A 35 -34.35 54.87 4.11
C THR A 35 -33.13 55.57 3.51
N THR A 36 -32.24 54.84 2.83
CA THR A 36 -31.90 55.05 1.42
C THR A 36 -30.94 53.94 0.96
N GLN A 37 -31.39 53.22 -0.07
CA GLN A 37 -30.66 52.48 -1.09
C GLN A 37 -29.13 52.39 -0.97
N ASP A 38 -28.60 51.16 -1.01
CA ASP A 38 -27.80 50.81 -2.18
C ASP A 38 -27.92 49.32 -2.53
N THR A 39 -28.27 49.10 -3.79
CA THR A 39 -28.39 47.78 -4.39
C THR A 39 -27.06 47.48 -5.05
N THR A 40 -26.18 46.78 -4.36
CA THR A 40 -24.99 46.23 -5.01
C THR A 40 -24.72 44.83 -4.51
N THR A 41 -25.06 43.92 -5.42
CA THR A 41 -24.36 42.67 -5.68
C THR A 41 -24.58 41.60 -4.63
N GLN A 42 -25.37 40.61 -5.04
CA GLN A 42 -25.21 39.24 -4.56
C GLN A 42 -23.72 38.90 -4.59
N ASP A 43 -23.06 38.99 -3.44
CA ASP A 43 -21.93 38.11 -3.19
C ASP A 43 -22.55 36.73 -3.20
N THR A 44 -22.44 36.10 -4.36
CA THR A 44 -22.49 34.67 -4.47
C THR A 44 -21.31 34.24 -3.62
N THR A 45 -21.55 34.05 -2.32
CA THR A 45 -20.74 33.18 -1.49
C THR A 45 -20.88 31.86 -2.20
N THR A 46 -20.00 31.65 -3.18
CA THR A 46 -19.66 30.35 -3.68
C THR A 46 -19.26 29.67 -2.38
N GLN A 47 -20.19 28.91 -1.79
CA GLN A 47 -19.83 27.80 -0.97
C GLN A 47 -18.97 26.98 -1.92
N ASP A 48 -17.67 27.30 -1.90
CA ASP A 48 -16.62 26.37 -2.19
C ASP A 48 -16.87 25.29 -1.16
N THR A 49 -17.83 24.43 -1.54
CA THR A 49 -18.20 23.25 -0.81
C THR A 49 -16.89 22.52 -0.85
N VAL A 50 -16.16 22.64 0.26
CA VAL A 50 -14.99 21.84 0.58
C VAL A 50 -15.51 20.42 0.43
N VAL A 51 -15.43 19.90 -0.79
CA VAL A 51 -15.75 18.51 -1.05
C VAL A 51 -14.68 17.81 -0.22
N PRO A 52 -15.08 17.11 0.85
CA PRO A 52 -14.12 16.66 1.83
C PRO A 52 -13.08 15.80 1.11
N GLY A 53 -11.85 15.87 1.59
CA GLY A 53 -10.67 15.16 1.07
C GLY A 53 -10.91 13.76 0.48
N PRO A 54 -11.85 12.91 0.98
CA PRO A 54 -12.14 11.60 0.39
C PRO A 54 -12.50 11.58 -1.10
N VAL A 55 -13.29 12.54 -1.64
CA VAL A 55 -13.77 12.46 -3.05
C VAL A 55 -12.65 12.80 -4.04
N ARG A 56 -11.81 13.79 -3.72
CA ARG A 56 -10.61 14.14 -4.50
C ARG A 56 -9.55 13.02 -4.41
N LYS A 57 -9.48 12.31 -3.26
CA LYS A 57 -8.60 11.15 -3.00
C LYS A 57 -9.00 9.92 -3.83
N ILE A 58 -10.29 9.59 -3.89
CA ILE A 58 -10.83 8.53 -4.78
C ILE A 58 -10.59 8.89 -6.27
N ALA A 59 -10.72 10.16 -6.63
CA ALA A 59 -10.42 10.62 -8.00
C ALA A 59 -8.93 10.53 -8.36
N LYS A 60 -8.00 10.78 -7.43
CA LYS A 60 -6.54 10.60 -7.63
C LYS A 60 -6.18 9.10 -7.77
N MET A 61 -6.74 8.21 -6.95
CA MET A 61 -6.60 6.75 -7.12
C MET A 61 -7.12 6.27 -8.48
N LYS A 62 -8.12 6.93 -9.05
CA LYS A 62 -8.67 6.62 -10.38
C LYS A 62 -7.77 7.09 -11.54
N LYS A 63 -6.83 8.03 -11.32
CA LYS A 63 -5.99 8.64 -12.37
C LYS A 63 -4.64 7.95 -12.63
N PHE A 64 -4.19 7.03 -11.77
CA PHE A 64 -3.01 6.17 -12.06
C PHE A 64 -3.21 5.17 -13.21
N ARG A 65 -4.32 5.28 -13.96
CA ARG A 65 -4.79 4.33 -14.96
C ARG A 65 -4.26 4.50 -16.38
N LYS A 66 -3.38 5.46 -16.69
CA LYS A 66 -3.09 5.79 -18.10
C LYS A 66 -1.66 5.72 -18.59
N ASN A 67 -0.65 5.51 -17.75
CA ASN A 67 0.73 5.58 -18.22
C ASN A 67 1.46 4.26 -17.95
N GLY A 68 1.74 3.50 -19.01
CA GLY A 68 2.70 2.41 -19.00
C GLY A 68 2.08 1.02 -18.94
N GLN A 69 1.81 0.47 -20.12
CA GLN A 69 1.53 -0.94 -20.34
C GLN A 69 2.83 -1.75 -20.10
N GLU A 70 3.21 -1.94 -18.83
CA GLU A 70 4.22 -2.93 -18.48
C GLU A 70 3.58 -4.32 -18.53
N THR A 71 4.17 -5.20 -19.32
CA THR A 71 3.80 -6.61 -19.46
C THR A 71 4.17 -7.37 -18.20
N CYS A 72 3.34 -7.25 -17.17
CA CYS A 72 3.57 -7.89 -15.88
C CYS A 72 3.15 -9.37 -15.87
N ASP A 73 4.01 -10.20 -15.29
CA ASP A 73 3.73 -11.56 -14.85
C ASP A 73 2.32 -11.69 -14.26
N ARG A 74 1.55 -12.63 -14.81
CA ARG A 74 0.11 -12.85 -14.62
C ARG A 74 -0.34 -13.15 -13.18
N LYS A 75 0.55 -13.10 -12.18
CA LYS A 75 0.33 -13.68 -10.85
C LYS A 75 -0.31 -12.75 -9.82
N ASN A 76 -0.36 -11.43 -10.01
CA ASN A 76 -0.87 -10.50 -8.98
C ASN A 76 -1.74 -9.35 -9.53
N LEU A 77 -2.57 -9.61 -10.56
CA LEU A 77 -3.52 -8.62 -11.06
C LEU A 77 -4.74 -8.54 -10.14
N TRP A 78 -4.58 -7.84 -9.02
CA TRP A 78 -5.69 -7.42 -8.17
C TRP A 78 -6.55 -6.40 -8.93
N ARG A 79 -7.82 -6.70 -9.15
CA ARG A 79 -8.80 -5.79 -9.71
C ARG A 79 -9.03 -4.62 -8.75
N PRO A 80 -9.42 -3.45 -9.25
CA PRO A 80 -9.79 -2.33 -8.40
C PRO A 80 -10.86 -2.70 -7.36
N THR A 81 -11.85 -3.50 -7.76
CA THR A 81 -12.92 -4.01 -6.88
C THR A 81 -12.37 -4.87 -5.74
N GLU A 82 -11.40 -5.76 -6.02
CA GLU A 82 -10.70 -6.55 -4.99
C GLU A 82 -9.94 -5.64 -4.00
N ASN A 83 -9.30 -4.57 -4.49
CA ASN A 83 -8.57 -3.63 -3.64
C ASN A 83 -9.51 -2.85 -2.71
N PHE A 84 -10.63 -2.36 -3.26
CA PHE A 84 -11.63 -1.64 -2.46
C PHE A 84 -12.24 -2.54 -1.39
N HIS A 85 -12.56 -3.79 -1.74
CA HIS A 85 -13.10 -4.74 -0.78
C HIS A 85 -12.09 -5.08 0.32
N LEU A 86 -10.83 -5.37 -0.04
CA LEU A 86 -9.77 -5.63 0.94
C LEU A 86 -9.55 -4.42 1.88
N LEU A 87 -9.55 -3.20 1.34
CA LEU A 87 -9.41 -1.98 2.15
C LEU A 87 -10.63 -1.78 3.07
N HIS A 88 -11.84 -2.08 2.58
CA HIS A 88 -13.04 -2.01 3.39
C HIS A 88 -13.01 -3.00 4.55
N LEU A 89 -12.65 -4.26 4.28
CA LEU A 89 -12.49 -5.27 5.32
C LEU A 89 -11.42 -4.88 6.35
N TYR A 90 -10.32 -4.30 5.89
CA TYR A 90 -9.29 -3.74 6.76
C TYR A 90 -9.86 -2.65 7.69
N THR A 91 -10.62 -1.69 7.15
CA THR A 91 -11.18 -0.59 7.96
C THR A 91 -12.21 -1.04 9.00
N ILE A 92 -12.87 -2.18 8.78
CA ILE A 92 -13.83 -2.76 9.73
C ILE A 92 -13.10 -3.63 10.78
N ASN A 93 -11.89 -4.11 10.47
CA ASN A 93 -11.15 -4.99 11.35
C ASN A 93 -10.39 -4.20 12.42
N ASN A 94 -10.96 -4.16 13.62
CA ASN A 94 -10.38 -3.47 14.77
C ASN A 94 -9.09 -4.11 15.30
N ASN A 95 -8.67 -5.28 14.81
CA ASN A 95 -7.49 -6.00 15.34
C ASN A 95 -6.20 -5.63 14.59
N ILE A 96 -6.26 -4.68 13.65
CA ILE A 96 -5.10 -4.26 12.88
C ILE A 96 -4.67 -2.88 13.36
N PHE A 97 -3.47 -2.80 13.93
CA PHE A 97 -2.94 -1.57 14.49
C PHE A 97 -1.61 -1.24 13.85
N ARG A 98 -1.32 0.06 13.79
CA ARG A 98 0.00 0.57 13.44
C ARG A 98 0.77 0.84 14.72
N ALA A 99 1.94 0.24 14.85
CA ALA A 99 2.90 0.56 15.89
C ALA A 99 3.62 1.89 15.61
N GLU A 100 4.21 2.48 16.65
CA GLU A 100 4.91 3.78 16.55
C GLU A 100 6.08 3.78 15.57
N ASP A 101 6.72 2.62 15.36
CA ASP A 101 7.80 2.44 14.39
C ASP A 101 7.33 2.31 12.93
N GLY A 102 6.01 2.42 12.70
CA GLY A 102 5.39 2.26 11.39
C GLY A 102 5.21 0.80 10.97
N THR A 103 5.52 -0.17 11.83
CA THR A 103 5.17 -1.56 11.57
C THR A 103 3.67 -1.78 11.78
N PHE A 104 3.09 -2.66 10.96
CA PHE A 104 1.69 -3.04 11.10
C PHE A 104 1.63 -4.34 11.87
N ASP A 105 0.95 -4.32 13.02
CA ASP A 105 0.59 -5.51 13.74
C ASP A 105 -0.80 -5.95 13.28
N TYR A 106 -0.83 -7.10 12.61
CA TYR A 106 -2.06 -7.76 12.23
C TYR A 106 -2.33 -8.76 13.36
N GLY A 107 -3.12 -8.35 14.36
CA GLY A 107 -3.40 -9.16 15.53
C GLY A 107 -3.78 -10.60 15.16
N GLU A 108 -3.59 -11.53 16.09
CA GLU A 108 -3.75 -12.96 15.84
C GLU A 108 -5.10 -13.26 15.14
N GLY A 109 -5.02 -13.90 13.95
CA GLY A 109 -6.19 -14.25 13.14
C GLY A 109 -6.81 -13.13 12.29
N ALA A 110 -6.32 -11.89 12.34
CA ALA A 110 -6.84 -10.78 11.53
C ALA A 110 -6.64 -11.05 10.03
N VAL A 111 -5.45 -11.51 9.64
CA VAL A 111 -5.17 -11.84 8.23
C VAL A 111 -5.95 -13.07 7.78
N ASP A 112 -6.14 -14.07 8.64
CA ASP A 112 -6.91 -15.26 8.32
C ASP A 112 -8.39 -14.92 8.07
N SER A 113 -8.95 -14.01 8.87
CA SER A 113 -10.29 -13.46 8.66
C SER A 113 -10.39 -12.74 7.30
N LEU A 114 -9.41 -11.89 6.97
CA LEU A 114 -9.36 -11.22 5.66
C LEU A 114 -9.26 -12.21 4.49
N ILE A 115 -8.47 -13.29 4.63
CA ILE A 115 -8.37 -14.34 3.60
C ILE A 115 -9.72 -15.01 3.41
N GLN A 116 -10.41 -15.36 4.50
CA GLN A 116 -11.71 -16.03 4.47
C GLN A 116 -12.75 -15.15 3.79
N ASP A 117 -12.83 -13.88 4.16
CA ASP A 117 -13.80 -12.92 3.61
C ASP A 117 -13.54 -12.63 2.13
N MET A 118 -12.29 -12.35 1.75
CA MET A 118 -11.90 -12.15 0.35
C MET A 118 -12.20 -13.40 -0.50
N THR A 119 -11.93 -14.59 0.03
CA THR A 119 -12.21 -15.85 -0.67
C THR A 119 -13.72 -16.05 -0.82
N ALA A 120 -14.50 -15.82 0.23
CA ALA A 120 -15.96 -15.91 0.20
C ALA A 120 -16.55 -14.91 -0.81
N GLU A 121 -16.06 -13.68 -0.83
CA GLU A 121 -16.51 -12.65 -1.77
C GLU A 121 -16.17 -13.04 -3.22
N SER A 122 -14.96 -13.56 -3.48
CA SER A 122 -14.58 -14.03 -4.82
C SER A 122 -15.46 -15.14 -5.37
N VAL A 123 -16.07 -15.95 -4.48
CA VAL A 123 -17.00 -17.02 -4.87
C VAL A 123 -18.38 -16.46 -5.25
N LYS A 124 -18.84 -15.40 -4.59
CA LYS A 124 -20.15 -14.76 -4.89
C LYS A 124 -20.21 -14.18 -6.31
N HIS A 125 -19.09 -13.65 -6.79
CA HIS A 125 -18.98 -12.98 -8.10
C HIS A 125 -18.55 -13.93 -9.24
N HIS A 126 -18.57 -15.25 -9.02
CA HIS A 126 -18.23 -16.23 -10.06
C HIS A 126 -19.38 -16.37 -11.09
N PRO A 127 -19.10 -16.58 -12.39
CA PRO A 127 -20.13 -16.85 -13.39
C PRO A 127 -21.00 -18.04 -12.97
N GLY A 128 -22.30 -17.79 -12.71
CA GLY A 128 -23.24 -18.77 -12.17
C GLY A 128 -23.78 -18.45 -10.76
N GLY A 129 -23.27 -17.42 -10.09
CA GLY A 129 -23.85 -16.88 -8.85
C GLY A 129 -25.10 -16.03 -9.10
N LEU A 130 -25.99 -15.95 -8.10
CA LEU A 130 -27.29 -15.26 -8.16
C LEU A 130 -27.20 -13.74 -8.36
N LEU A 131 -26.02 -13.13 -8.23
CA LEU A 131 -25.79 -11.68 -8.22
C LEU A 131 -24.83 -11.25 -9.35
N HIS A 132 -25.40 -11.06 -10.55
CA HIS A 132 -24.93 -10.22 -11.66
C HIS A 132 -23.58 -10.48 -12.39
N ALA A 133 -23.72 -10.41 -13.73
CA ALA A 133 -22.75 -10.70 -14.77
C ALA A 133 -21.85 -9.51 -15.21
N SER A 134 -21.60 -8.53 -14.36
CA SER A 134 -20.91 -7.28 -14.78
C SER A 134 -19.44 -7.17 -14.37
N ASP A 135 -18.98 -7.93 -13.38
CA ASP A 135 -17.56 -8.03 -13.05
C ASP A 135 -17.25 -9.42 -12.49
N PRO A 136 -16.97 -10.43 -13.34
CA PRO A 136 -16.69 -11.77 -12.87
C PRO A 136 -15.36 -11.76 -12.11
N TRP A 137 -15.42 -11.84 -10.80
CA TRP A 137 -14.24 -12.23 -10.04
C TRP A 137 -13.95 -13.68 -10.46
N PHE A 138 -12.73 -13.90 -10.95
CA PHE A 138 -12.27 -15.27 -11.06
C PHE A 138 -12.17 -15.82 -9.64
N ARG A 139 -12.68 -17.04 -9.43
CA ARG A 139 -12.52 -17.71 -8.14
C ARG A 139 -11.03 -17.77 -7.84
N ARG A 140 -10.62 -17.10 -6.76
CA ARG A 140 -9.22 -16.99 -6.36
C ARG A 140 -9.09 -17.50 -4.95
N THR A 141 -8.09 -18.33 -4.73
CA THR A 141 -7.63 -18.68 -3.40
C THR A 141 -6.60 -17.62 -3.01
N TYR A 142 -6.98 -16.72 -2.11
CA TYR A 142 -6.02 -15.78 -1.55
C TYR A 142 -5.12 -16.51 -0.57
N THR A 143 -3.82 -16.26 -0.65
CA THR A 143 -2.86 -16.75 0.34
C THR A 143 -2.55 -15.65 1.33
N TYR A 144 -2.13 -16.02 2.54
CA TYR A 144 -1.62 -15.08 3.55
C TYR A 144 -0.62 -14.10 2.95
N CYS A 145 0.39 -14.61 2.24
CA CYS A 145 1.41 -13.79 1.60
C CYS A 145 0.84 -12.79 0.59
N ALA A 146 -0.18 -13.17 -0.19
CA ALA A 146 -0.79 -12.29 -1.19
C ALA A 146 -1.58 -11.15 -0.54
N ILE A 147 -2.39 -11.46 0.47
CA ILE A 147 -3.16 -10.46 1.24
C ILE A 147 -2.19 -9.51 1.96
N TYR A 148 -1.25 -10.06 2.71
CA TYR A 148 -0.26 -9.30 3.48
C TYR A 148 0.54 -8.34 2.60
N GLN A 149 1.12 -8.83 1.49
CA GLN A 149 1.91 -7.98 0.60
C GLN A 149 1.06 -6.89 -0.06
N LYS A 150 -0.19 -7.22 -0.41
CA LYS A 150 -1.09 -6.27 -1.04
C LYS A 150 -1.50 -5.17 -0.07
N LEU A 151 -1.90 -5.54 1.13
CA LEU A 151 -2.31 -4.62 2.17
C LEU A 151 -1.16 -3.72 2.60
N ARG A 152 0.02 -4.29 2.86
CA ARG A 152 1.24 -3.51 3.14
C ARG A 152 1.51 -2.47 2.06
N ARG A 153 1.36 -2.83 0.78
CA ARG A 153 1.55 -1.88 -0.32
C ARG A 153 0.51 -0.76 -0.31
N MET A 154 -0.77 -1.09 -0.14
CA MET A 154 -1.84 -0.09 -0.11
C MET A 154 -1.66 0.90 1.04
N LEU A 155 -1.23 0.42 2.20
CA LEU A 155 -1.01 1.28 3.38
C LEU A 155 0.21 2.18 3.21
N MET A 156 1.31 1.69 2.61
CA MET A 156 2.45 2.54 2.26
C MET A 156 2.08 3.62 1.23
N GLU A 157 1.24 3.28 0.25
CA GLU A 157 0.71 4.24 -0.72
C GLU A 157 -0.18 5.29 -0.05
N GLU A 158 -0.96 4.89 0.97
CA GLU A 158 -1.76 5.82 1.78
C GLU A 158 -0.89 6.76 2.61
N ASP A 159 0.19 6.27 3.22
CA ASP A 159 1.13 7.11 3.96
C ASP A 159 1.84 8.13 3.09
N ASP A 160 2.37 7.67 1.95
CA ASP A 160 2.99 8.56 0.96
C ASP A 160 1.98 9.66 0.57
N LEU A 161 0.71 9.31 0.38
CA LEU A 161 -0.35 10.27 0.04
C LEU A 161 -0.75 11.18 1.21
N ALA A 162 -0.75 10.69 2.44
CA ALA A 162 -1.04 11.48 3.63
C ALA A 162 0.03 12.57 3.83
N VAL A 163 1.30 12.21 3.68
CA VAL A 163 2.43 13.14 3.71
C VAL A 163 2.31 14.18 2.59
N GLU A 164 1.91 13.78 1.39
CA GLU A 164 1.68 14.73 0.30
C GLU A 164 0.52 15.70 0.57
N LEU A 165 -0.57 15.19 1.14
CA LEU A 165 -1.75 16.01 1.46
C LEU A 165 -1.44 16.99 2.60
N GLU A 166 -0.74 16.54 3.63
CA GLU A 166 -0.28 17.38 4.72
C GLU A 166 0.63 18.50 4.19
N ALA A 167 1.56 18.18 3.29
CA ALA A 167 2.38 19.19 2.63
C ALA A 167 1.55 20.19 1.78
N GLU A 168 0.54 19.72 1.04
CA GLU A 168 -0.37 20.56 0.25
C GLU A 168 -1.18 21.51 1.16
N LEU A 169 -1.70 21.00 2.27
CA LEU A 169 -2.43 21.78 3.27
C LEU A 169 -1.52 22.81 3.95
N ASN A 170 -0.32 22.41 4.35
CA ASN A 170 0.64 23.30 4.99
C ASN A 170 1.07 24.45 4.06
N ALA A 171 1.26 24.15 2.77
CA ALA A 171 1.55 25.17 1.76
C ALA A 171 0.36 26.11 1.52
N HIS A 172 -0.87 25.58 1.53
CA HIS A 172 -2.08 26.36 1.27
C HIS A 172 -2.45 27.28 2.44
N TYR A 173 -2.32 26.81 3.68
CA TYR A 173 -2.77 27.53 4.87
C TYR A 173 -1.63 28.26 5.61
N GLY A 174 -0.37 28.11 5.19
CA GLY A 174 0.77 28.75 5.83
C GLY A 174 0.96 28.34 7.30
N ILE A 175 0.43 27.19 7.70
CA ILE A 175 0.38 26.71 9.10
C ILE A 175 1.78 26.34 9.60
N VAL A 176 2.71 26.02 8.69
CA VAL A 176 4.05 25.56 9.00
C VAL A 176 5.06 26.66 8.69
N PRO A 177 6.00 26.97 9.61
CA PRO A 177 7.07 27.92 9.35
C PRO A 177 7.85 27.55 8.08
N ASP A 178 8.24 28.54 7.26
CA ASP A 178 8.95 28.34 5.98
C ASP A 178 10.13 27.35 6.06
N ALA A 179 10.82 27.30 7.20
CA ALA A 179 11.92 26.38 7.47
C ALA A 179 11.50 24.90 7.44
N ALA A 180 10.34 24.55 8.01
CA ALA A 180 9.85 23.17 8.04
C ALA A 180 9.29 22.74 6.67
N ALA A 181 8.71 23.67 5.90
CA ALA A 181 8.32 23.41 4.50
C ALA A 181 9.54 23.16 3.59
N ALA A 182 10.62 23.93 3.77
CA ALA A 182 11.88 23.72 3.07
C ALA A 182 12.50 22.36 3.42
N GLN A 183 12.48 21.98 4.70
CA GLN A 183 13.02 20.69 5.15
C GLN A 183 12.21 19.49 4.63
N ALA A 184 10.88 19.58 4.59
CA ALA A 184 10.03 18.57 3.97
C ALA A 184 10.33 18.39 2.47
N THR A 185 10.65 19.49 1.77
CA THR A 185 11.01 19.45 0.34
C THR A 185 12.36 18.74 0.12
N ILE A 186 13.35 19.05 0.95
CA ILE A 186 14.67 18.39 0.92
C ILE A 186 14.52 16.89 1.19
N GLU A 187 13.76 16.53 2.22
CA GLU A 187 13.50 15.13 2.57
C GLU A 187 12.77 14.38 1.44
N ARG A 188 11.83 15.03 0.75
CA ARG A 188 11.16 14.46 -0.42
C ARG A 188 12.13 14.19 -1.58
N GLN A 189 13.03 15.14 -1.87
CA GLN A 189 14.06 14.97 -2.89
C GLN A 189 15.01 13.83 -2.54
N ARG A 190 15.42 13.73 -1.26
CA ARG A 190 16.25 12.65 -0.77
C ARG A 190 15.58 11.29 -0.96
N ARG A 191 14.32 11.14 -0.53
CA ARG A 191 13.56 9.89 -0.71
C ARG A 191 13.36 9.53 -2.18
N ALA A 192 13.15 10.53 -3.04
CA ALA A 192 13.05 10.29 -4.49
C ALA A 192 14.38 9.77 -5.06
N LEU A 193 15.50 10.36 -4.68
CA LEU A 193 16.84 9.92 -5.09
C LEU A 193 17.17 8.52 -4.56
N GLU A 194 16.83 8.22 -3.30
CA GLU A 194 16.96 6.88 -2.72
C GLU A 194 16.10 5.84 -3.44
N LYS A 195 14.86 6.19 -3.82
CA LYS A 195 13.97 5.33 -4.63
C LYS A 195 14.59 5.04 -6.01
N GLU A 196 15.17 6.03 -6.68
CA GLU A 196 15.86 5.84 -7.96
C GLU A 196 17.11 4.96 -7.82
N LEU A 197 17.96 5.23 -6.82
CA LEU A 197 19.15 4.41 -6.56
C LEU A 197 18.79 2.96 -6.25
N ALA A 198 17.71 2.72 -5.51
CA ALA A 198 17.21 1.37 -5.24
C ALA A 198 16.71 0.65 -6.51
N LYS A 199 16.12 1.38 -7.47
CA LYS A 199 15.73 0.81 -8.78
C LYS A 199 16.97 0.45 -9.59
N GLU A 200 17.97 1.32 -9.63
CA GLU A 200 19.22 1.05 -10.34
C GLU A 200 19.95 -0.17 -9.77
N LEU A 201 20.04 -0.29 -8.44
CA LEU A 201 20.64 -1.46 -7.80
C LEU A 201 19.91 -2.76 -8.16
N LYS A 202 18.58 -2.78 -8.07
CA LYS A 202 17.78 -3.94 -8.49
C LYS A 202 17.95 -4.28 -9.97
N GLN A 203 18.12 -3.26 -10.82
CA GLN A 203 18.37 -3.48 -12.24
C GLN A 203 19.74 -4.09 -12.46
N ARG A 204 20.79 -3.56 -11.81
CA ARG A 204 22.14 -4.14 -11.84
C ARG A 204 22.17 -5.58 -11.36
N GLU A 205 21.48 -5.91 -10.27
CA GLU A 205 21.39 -7.29 -9.78
C GLU A 205 20.76 -8.24 -10.81
N LYS A 206 19.70 -7.81 -11.49
CA LYS A 206 19.07 -8.59 -12.57
C LYS A 206 20.02 -8.76 -13.75
N ASP A 207 20.79 -7.73 -14.09
CA ASP A 207 21.74 -7.78 -15.20
C ASP A 207 22.90 -8.72 -14.89
N VAL A 208 23.42 -8.69 -13.67
CA VAL A 208 24.43 -9.67 -13.18
C VAL A 208 23.88 -11.10 -13.25
N LEU A 209 22.62 -11.32 -12.86
CA LEU A 209 22.01 -12.65 -12.94
C LEU A 209 21.83 -13.12 -14.40
N ARG A 210 21.46 -12.22 -15.32
CA ARG A 210 21.37 -12.52 -16.75
C ARG A 210 22.74 -12.87 -17.32
N GLU A 211 23.75 -12.09 -17.01
CA GLU A 211 25.13 -12.32 -17.45
C GLU A 211 25.65 -13.68 -16.96
N LYS A 212 25.42 -14.01 -15.69
CA LYS A 212 25.79 -15.32 -15.14
C LYS A 212 25.11 -16.47 -15.88
N ARG A 213 23.82 -16.33 -16.23
CA ARG A 213 23.10 -17.35 -17.02
C ARG A 213 23.73 -17.54 -18.40
N ILE A 214 24.08 -16.45 -19.08
CA ILE A 214 24.75 -16.50 -20.39
C ILE A 214 26.10 -17.21 -20.26
N GLN A 215 26.89 -16.90 -19.22
CA GLN A 215 28.17 -17.57 -18.96
C GLN A 215 28.00 -19.08 -18.74
N ASP A 216 27.03 -19.48 -17.93
CA ASP A 216 26.73 -20.90 -17.69
C ASP A 216 26.32 -21.64 -18.98
N GLU A 217 25.49 -21.00 -19.82
CA GLU A 217 25.11 -21.55 -21.13
C GLU A 217 26.33 -21.70 -22.07
N THR A 218 27.22 -20.70 -22.13
CA THR A 218 28.43 -20.80 -22.94
C THR A 218 29.38 -21.89 -22.43
N ARG A 219 29.46 -22.09 -21.11
CA ARG A 219 30.23 -23.17 -20.50
C ARG A 219 29.69 -24.53 -20.90
N MET A 220 28.37 -24.75 -20.78
CA MET A 220 27.74 -26.00 -21.21
C MET A 220 27.96 -26.29 -22.69
N LEU A 221 27.88 -25.26 -23.55
CA LEU A 221 28.12 -25.43 -24.99
C LEU A 221 29.57 -25.84 -25.28
N ARG A 222 30.55 -25.24 -24.59
CA ARG A 222 31.96 -25.63 -24.71
C ARG A 222 32.20 -27.06 -24.24
N GLU A 223 31.63 -27.45 -23.10
CA GLU A 223 31.75 -28.81 -22.56
C GLU A 223 31.15 -29.85 -23.53
N LYS A 224 29.98 -29.55 -24.11
CA LYS A 224 29.37 -30.40 -25.14
C LYS A 224 30.26 -30.53 -26.38
N HIS A 225 30.83 -29.43 -26.87
CA HIS A 225 31.72 -29.46 -28.02
C HIS A 225 32.99 -30.31 -27.77
N ILE A 226 33.55 -30.24 -26.56
CA ILE A 226 34.68 -31.08 -26.14
C ILE A 226 34.27 -32.56 -26.12
N GLN A 227 33.09 -32.89 -25.60
CA GLN A 227 32.57 -34.27 -25.60
C GLN A 227 32.38 -34.81 -27.02
N ASP A 228 31.75 -34.04 -27.90
CA ASP A 228 31.52 -34.42 -29.30
C ASP A 228 32.85 -34.64 -30.04
N THR A 229 33.85 -33.78 -29.79
CA THR A 229 35.20 -33.92 -30.37
C THR A 229 35.91 -35.17 -29.86
N ASN A 230 35.84 -35.45 -28.55
CA ASN A 230 36.44 -36.64 -27.95
C ASN A 230 35.79 -37.93 -28.47
N GLU A 231 34.47 -37.93 -28.67
CA GLU A 231 33.76 -39.07 -29.24
C GLU A 231 34.14 -39.29 -30.71
N ALA A 232 34.24 -38.22 -31.50
CA ALA A 232 34.74 -38.30 -32.88
C ALA A 232 36.16 -38.89 -32.95
N LEU A 233 37.06 -38.49 -32.03
CA LEU A 233 38.40 -39.05 -31.93
C LEU A 233 38.37 -40.55 -31.58
N ARG A 234 37.54 -40.96 -30.60
CA ARG A 234 37.37 -42.38 -30.25
C ARG A 234 36.95 -43.22 -31.46
N VAL A 235 35.96 -42.74 -32.22
CA VAL A 235 35.49 -43.39 -33.45
C VAL A 235 36.57 -43.43 -34.55
N ALA A 236 37.42 -42.41 -34.63
CA ALA A 236 38.53 -42.41 -35.59
C ALA A 236 39.61 -43.43 -35.21
N PHE A 237 39.97 -43.53 -33.91
CA PHE A 237 40.99 -44.48 -33.44
C PHE A 237 40.54 -45.94 -33.52
N THR A 238 39.26 -46.26 -33.35
CA THR A 238 38.76 -47.63 -33.54
C THR A 238 38.85 -48.12 -34.99
N LYS A 239 38.92 -47.21 -35.97
CA LYS A 239 39.08 -47.54 -37.40
C LYS A 239 40.52 -47.80 -37.82
N VAL A 240 41.52 -47.40 -37.01
CA VAL A 240 42.93 -47.68 -37.32
C VAL A 240 43.15 -49.19 -37.14
N LYS A 241 43.16 -49.92 -38.26
CA LYS A 241 43.39 -51.36 -38.30
C LYS A 241 44.64 -51.73 -37.51
N LYS A 242 44.54 -52.83 -36.75
CA LYS A 242 45.65 -53.43 -36.01
C LYS A 242 46.92 -53.40 -36.87
N PRO A 243 48.07 -52.95 -36.33
CA PRO A 243 49.31 -52.99 -37.08
C PRO A 243 49.50 -54.42 -37.57
N VAL A 244 49.64 -54.58 -38.88
CA VAL A 244 50.04 -55.85 -39.48
C VAL A 244 51.45 -56.07 -39.00
N ILE A 245 51.62 -56.86 -37.95
CA ILE A 245 52.92 -57.35 -37.51
C ILE A 245 53.34 -58.30 -38.63
N ILE A 246 54.17 -57.79 -39.54
CA ILE A 246 54.84 -58.61 -40.53
C ILE A 246 55.96 -59.28 -39.76
N ASP A 247 55.73 -60.51 -39.28
CA ASP A 247 56.80 -61.33 -38.71
C ASP A 247 57.85 -61.52 -39.81
N LYS A 248 58.96 -60.81 -39.70
CA LYS A 248 60.16 -61.10 -40.48
C LYS A 248 60.86 -62.28 -39.83
N THR A 249 60.30 -63.47 -40.00
CA THR A 249 61.04 -64.71 -39.85
C THR A 249 61.23 -65.25 -41.26
N ASP A 250 62.45 -65.13 -41.77
CA ASP A 250 63.10 -66.13 -42.64
C ASP A 250 64.55 -65.69 -42.88
N THR A 251 65.43 -66.36 -42.13
CA THR A 251 66.86 -66.60 -42.39
C THR A 251 67.03 -67.77 -43.35
#